data_AF-A0A660QP46-F1
#
_entry.id   AF-A0A660QP46-F1
#
_cell.length_a   1.000
_cell.length_b   1.000
_cell.length_c   1.000
_cell.angle_alpha   90.00
_cell.angle_beta   90.00
_cell.angle_gamma   90.00
#
_symmetry.space_group_name_H-M   'P 1'
#
loop_
_entity.id
_entity.type
_entity.pdbx_description
1 polymer ?
#
loop_
_entity_poly.entity_id
_entity_poly.type
_entity_poly.pdbx_seq_one_letter_code
_entity_poly.pdbx_strand_id
1 'polypeptide(L)'
;MFGSWSDPFDGKLGVLNSDTNWTTRFFGNEGADFQLGNNQLDAPPGPLALATFGLAAASEGQDWTMALDTGFYGAGVIGAAICGYQDGSSYYALQIQDLTGADTGAWVIRFVRRANGVDTVLWEIGSADREDSSAVFDHYKLYRLAIDYSAATGAFALSVGDSASPETPLYSTTVSDSAFSAGSFGLMSKVSGASAFDGFAIQINE
;
A
#
# COMPACT_ATOMS: atom_id res chain seq x y z
N MET A 1 -12.62 16.13 7.51
CA MET A 1 -12.26 16.78 6.23
C MET A 1 -12.81 15.88 5.13
N PHE A 2 -13.48 16.44 4.13
CA PHE A 2 -14.05 15.69 3.00
C PHE A 2 -13.37 16.14 1.72
N GLY A 3 -13.20 15.23 0.76
CA GLY A 3 -12.54 15.57 -0.50
C GLY A 3 -11.97 14.35 -1.21
N SER A 4 -11.41 14.62 -2.38
CA SER A 4 -10.64 13.67 -3.16
C SER A 4 -9.26 14.26 -3.46
N TRP A 5 -8.24 13.42 -3.30
CA TRP A 5 -6.85 13.77 -3.54
C TRP A 5 -6.21 12.67 -4.38
N SER A 6 -5.33 13.05 -5.30
CA SER A 6 -4.53 12.11 -6.05
C SER A 6 -3.11 12.62 -6.24
N ASP A 7 -2.18 11.68 -6.36
CA ASP A 7 -0.79 11.94 -6.67
C ASP A 7 -0.28 10.83 -7.61
N PRO A 8 -0.27 11.08 -8.93
CA PRO A 8 0.27 10.12 -9.90
C PRO A 8 1.80 10.20 -10.00
N PHE A 9 2.47 11.05 -9.19
CA PHE A 9 3.92 11.29 -9.27
C PHE A 9 4.47 11.76 -10.64
N ASP A 10 3.61 11.99 -11.64
CA ASP A 10 3.94 12.44 -12.98
C ASP A 10 4.82 13.71 -12.98
N GLY A 11 5.96 13.64 -13.67
CA GLY A 11 6.88 14.77 -13.84
C GLY A 11 7.61 15.22 -12.56
N LYS A 12 7.44 14.51 -11.44
CA LYS A 12 8.17 14.79 -10.20
C LYS A 12 9.57 14.18 -10.23
N LEU A 13 10.53 14.86 -9.60
CA LEU A 13 11.94 14.45 -9.55
C LEU A 13 12.54 14.75 -8.18
N GLY A 14 13.50 13.93 -7.76
CA GLY A 14 14.24 14.13 -6.51
C GLY A 14 13.79 13.18 -5.42
N VAL A 15 14.04 13.52 -4.16
CA VAL A 15 13.63 12.69 -3.01
C VAL A 15 12.21 13.04 -2.58
N LEU A 16 11.44 12.06 -2.11
CA LEU A 16 10.03 12.26 -1.74
C LEU A 16 9.85 13.32 -0.66
N ASN A 17 10.76 13.39 0.31
CA ASN A 17 10.66 14.38 1.39
C ASN A 17 10.93 15.83 0.94
N SER A 18 11.20 16.05 -0.35
CA SER A 18 11.18 17.38 -0.97
C SER A 18 9.81 17.79 -1.53
N ASP A 19 8.88 16.82 -1.67
CA ASP A 19 7.48 17.07 -2.01
C ASP A 19 6.70 17.50 -0.77
N THR A 20 6.03 18.66 -0.84
CA THR A 20 5.30 19.23 0.29
C THR A 20 4.09 18.41 0.72
N ASN A 21 3.60 17.51 -0.12
CA ASN A 21 2.44 16.67 0.16
C ASN A 21 2.82 15.37 0.85
N TRP A 22 4.11 15.03 0.94
CA TRP A 22 4.57 13.78 1.50
C TRP A 22 5.55 13.99 2.66
N THR A 23 5.64 12.99 3.52
CA THR A 23 6.63 12.96 4.59
C THR A 23 7.14 11.55 4.75
N THR A 24 8.45 11.37 4.59
CA THR A 24 9.11 10.09 4.86
C THR A 24 9.24 9.91 6.36
N ARG A 25 8.61 8.85 6.89
CA ARG A 25 8.56 8.51 8.31
C ARG A 25 9.67 7.54 8.68
N PHE A 26 9.93 6.58 7.79
CA PHE A 26 11.01 5.61 7.92
C PHE A 26 11.81 5.60 6.63
N PHE A 27 13.10 5.88 6.77
CA PHE A 27 14.07 5.81 5.69
C PHE A 27 14.58 4.38 5.54
N GLY A 28 14.97 4.03 4.32
CA GLY A 28 15.63 2.76 4.03
C GLY A 28 17.05 2.69 4.58
N ASN A 29 17.83 1.74 4.05
CA ASN A 29 19.23 1.56 4.42
C ASN A 29 20.02 2.87 4.28
N GLU A 30 20.91 3.13 5.23
CA GLU A 30 21.78 4.32 5.26
C GLU A 30 21.02 5.66 5.26
N GLY A 31 19.73 5.65 5.63
CA GLY A 31 18.91 6.86 5.63
C GLY A 31 18.39 7.26 4.25
N ALA A 32 18.41 6.34 3.27
CA ALA A 32 17.89 6.59 1.93
C ALA A 32 16.38 6.89 1.95
N ASP A 33 15.97 7.89 1.19
CA ASP A 33 14.58 8.28 0.98
C ASP A 33 13.99 7.58 -0.25
N PHE A 34 12.68 7.66 -0.42
CA PHE A 34 12.02 7.33 -1.68
C PHE A 34 12.45 8.31 -2.76
N GLN A 35 12.59 7.79 -3.98
CA GLN A 35 13.08 8.53 -5.13
C GLN A 35 11.95 8.76 -6.13
N LEU A 36 11.65 10.03 -6.40
CA LEU A 36 10.75 10.46 -7.47
C LEU A 36 11.53 10.47 -8.79
N GLY A 37 10.98 9.80 -9.79
CA GLY A 37 11.53 9.72 -11.14
C GLY A 37 10.75 8.77 -12.03
N ASN A 38 10.94 8.86 -13.35
CA ASN A 38 10.27 7.99 -14.33
C ASN A 38 8.73 7.96 -14.21
N ASN A 39 8.12 9.07 -13.77
CA ASN A 39 6.69 9.18 -13.46
C ASN A 39 6.20 8.20 -12.38
N GLN A 40 7.09 7.79 -11.49
CA GLN A 40 6.81 6.85 -10.41
C GLN A 40 7.60 7.26 -9.16
N LEU A 41 7.33 6.53 -8.09
CA LEU A 41 8.05 6.63 -6.84
C LEU A 41 8.74 5.30 -6.53
N ASP A 42 10.05 5.30 -6.49
CA ASP A 42 10.86 4.13 -6.13
C ASP A 42 11.15 4.12 -4.62
N ALA A 43 10.88 2.99 -3.97
CA ALA A 43 11.28 2.78 -2.58
C ALA A 43 12.78 2.50 -2.47
N PRO A 44 13.43 3.03 -1.41
CA PRO A 44 14.78 2.64 -1.09
C PRO A 44 14.80 1.20 -0.55
N PRO A 45 15.91 0.46 -0.74
CA PRO A 45 16.06 -0.85 -0.11
C PRO A 45 16.13 -0.71 1.42
N GLY A 46 15.56 -1.65 2.16
CA GLY A 46 15.72 -1.67 3.62
C GLY A 46 14.72 -2.55 4.36
N PRO A 47 14.87 -2.70 5.68
CA PRO A 47 13.92 -3.49 6.49
C PRO A 47 12.52 -2.87 6.49
N LEU A 48 12.44 -1.54 6.39
CA LEU A 48 11.20 -0.77 6.31
C LEU A 48 11.50 0.61 5.73
N ALA A 49 10.78 1.00 4.69
CA ALA A 49 10.63 2.38 4.26
C ALA A 49 9.14 2.73 4.27
N LEU A 50 8.77 3.90 4.80
CA LEU A 50 7.36 4.31 4.92
C LEU A 50 7.24 5.81 4.75
N ALA A 51 6.26 6.23 3.96
CA ALA A 51 5.89 7.63 3.79
C ALA A 51 4.38 7.83 3.97
N THR A 52 4.00 9.00 4.48
CA THR A 52 2.60 9.38 4.67
C THR A 52 2.25 10.59 3.82
N PHE A 53 1.03 10.61 3.30
CA PHE A 53 0.47 11.75 2.59
C PHE A 53 -0.09 12.78 3.58
N GLY A 54 0.35 14.02 3.45
CA GLY A 54 0.08 15.12 4.39
C GLY A 54 -1.21 15.90 4.14
N LEU A 55 -1.85 15.74 2.97
CA LEU A 55 -3.06 16.51 2.64
C LEU A 55 -4.36 15.86 3.11
N ALA A 56 -4.34 14.59 3.54
CA ALA A 56 -5.53 13.86 3.94
C ALA A 56 -5.27 12.93 5.13
N ALA A 57 -6.23 12.88 6.05
CA ALA A 57 -6.29 11.91 7.14
C ALA A 57 -7.76 11.62 7.47
N ALA A 58 -8.08 10.36 7.72
CA ALA A 58 -9.41 9.97 8.16
C ALA A 58 -9.58 10.28 9.65
N SER A 59 -10.73 10.86 9.99
CA SER A 59 -11.20 11.01 11.36
C SER A 59 -12.10 9.84 11.74
N GLU A 60 -12.31 9.65 13.04
CA GLU A 60 -13.24 8.65 13.57
C GLU A 60 -14.65 8.86 13.02
N GLY A 61 -15.29 7.77 12.60
CA GLY A 61 -16.64 7.79 12.05
C GLY A 61 -16.74 8.14 10.57
N GLN A 62 -15.62 8.36 9.85
CA GLN A 62 -15.66 8.68 8.42
C GLN A 62 -15.49 7.44 7.53
N ASP A 63 -16.31 7.36 6.49
CA ASP A 63 -16.11 6.44 5.36
C ASP A 63 -15.02 6.99 4.43
N TRP A 64 -14.20 6.13 3.86
CA TRP A 64 -13.15 6.53 2.94
C TRP A 64 -12.76 5.41 1.99
N THR A 65 -12.19 5.80 0.86
CA THR A 65 -11.53 4.91 -0.08
C THR A 65 -10.10 5.36 -0.28
N MET A 66 -9.20 4.42 -0.50
CA MET A 66 -7.85 4.70 -0.96
C MET A 66 -7.45 3.69 -2.01
N ALA A 67 -6.54 4.10 -2.87
CA ALA A 67 -5.86 3.21 -3.75
C ALA A 67 -4.42 3.64 -4.03
N LEU A 68 -3.60 2.65 -4.35
CA LEU A 68 -2.19 2.79 -4.62
C LEU A 68 -1.79 1.70 -5.61
N ASP A 69 -1.07 2.07 -6.65
CA ASP A 69 -0.47 1.09 -7.54
C ASP A 69 0.92 0.76 -7.01
N THR A 70 1.27 -0.52 -6.95
CA THR A 70 2.61 -0.94 -6.50
C THR A 70 3.14 -2.12 -7.31
N GLY A 71 4.44 -2.15 -7.50
CA GLY A 71 5.15 -3.24 -8.15
C GLY A 71 6.44 -3.59 -7.40
N PHE A 72 7.08 -4.69 -7.81
CA PHE A 72 8.32 -5.17 -7.22
C PHE A 72 9.39 -5.35 -8.28
N TYR A 73 10.62 -4.99 -7.92
CA TYR A 73 11.81 -5.16 -8.76
C TYR A 73 12.73 -6.29 -8.27
N GLY A 74 12.27 -7.12 -7.33
CA GLY A 74 13.07 -8.23 -6.82
C GLY A 74 12.34 -9.14 -5.86
N ALA A 75 12.99 -10.27 -5.56
CA ALA A 75 12.49 -11.30 -4.65
C ALA A 75 12.22 -10.76 -3.25
N GLY A 76 11.13 -11.21 -2.64
CA GLY A 76 10.84 -10.98 -1.23
C GLY A 76 10.37 -9.57 -0.90
N VAL A 77 10.38 -8.66 -1.88
CA VAL A 77 9.98 -7.26 -1.71
C VAL A 77 8.49 -7.17 -1.41
N ILE A 78 8.16 -6.35 -0.41
CA ILE A 78 6.78 -6.04 -0.05
C ILE A 78 6.51 -4.61 -0.47
N GLY A 79 5.45 -4.39 -1.25
CA GLY A 79 4.85 -3.08 -1.50
C GLY A 79 3.48 -3.03 -0.82
N ALA A 80 3.13 -1.88 -0.24
CA ALA A 80 1.91 -1.78 0.55
C ALA A 80 1.26 -0.39 0.54
N ALA A 81 -0.07 -0.40 0.54
CA ALA A 81 -0.93 0.72 0.85
C ALA A 81 -1.13 0.83 2.36
N ILE A 82 -0.95 2.03 2.92
CA ILE A 82 -1.08 2.30 4.36
C ILE A 82 -2.29 3.17 4.65
N CYS A 83 -3.08 2.79 5.66
CA CYS A 83 -4.15 3.59 6.22
C CYS A 83 -4.14 3.54 7.75
N GLY A 84 -4.84 4.48 8.38
CA GLY A 84 -4.91 4.56 9.85
C GLY A 84 -3.55 4.76 10.50
N TYR A 85 -2.60 5.39 9.80
CA TYR A 85 -1.29 5.67 10.37
C TYR A 85 -1.42 6.70 11.48
N GLN A 86 -1.07 6.30 12.70
CA GLN A 86 -1.00 7.19 13.87
C GLN A 86 0.46 7.51 14.17
N ASP A 87 1.30 6.49 14.13
CA ASP A 87 2.73 6.58 14.32
C ASP A 87 3.42 5.35 13.70
N GLY A 88 4.73 5.25 13.88
CA GLY A 88 5.51 4.14 13.34
C GLY A 88 5.24 2.76 13.94
N SER A 89 4.40 2.69 14.96
CA SER A 89 4.03 1.47 15.68
C SER A 89 2.55 1.09 15.49
N SER A 90 1.73 1.95 14.86
CA SER A 90 0.29 1.74 14.73
C SER A 90 -0.24 2.19 13.36
N TYR A 91 -0.65 1.22 12.52
CA TYR A 91 -1.22 1.42 11.19
C TYR A 91 -1.81 0.12 10.63
N TYR A 92 -2.56 0.23 9.53
CA TYR A 92 -3.00 -0.88 8.71
C TYR A 92 -2.22 -0.88 7.39
N ALA A 93 -2.00 -2.07 6.83
CA ALA A 93 -1.26 -2.25 5.58
C ALA A 93 -1.92 -3.34 4.73
N LEU A 94 -2.40 -2.98 3.54
CA LEU A 94 -2.66 -3.94 2.47
C LEU A 94 -1.35 -4.16 1.73
N GLN A 95 -0.79 -5.35 1.88
CA GLN A 95 0.52 -5.74 1.42
C GLN A 95 0.39 -6.73 0.28
N ILE A 96 1.32 -6.62 -0.65
CA ILE A 96 1.56 -7.61 -1.68
C ILE A 96 3.06 -7.89 -1.73
N GLN A 97 3.40 -9.17 -1.87
CA GLN A 97 4.76 -9.68 -1.81
C GLN A 97 4.98 -10.74 -2.89
N ASP A 98 6.07 -10.61 -3.65
CA ASP A 98 6.64 -11.74 -4.39
C ASP A 98 7.59 -12.53 -3.48
N LEU A 99 7.41 -13.84 -3.37
CA LEU A 99 8.21 -14.69 -2.49
C LEU A 99 9.48 -15.22 -3.15
N THR A 100 9.56 -15.22 -4.48
CA THR A 100 10.52 -16.07 -5.19
C THR A 100 11.53 -15.35 -6.05
N GLY A 101 11.27 -14.12 -6.48
CA GLY A 101 12.24 -13.35 -7.26
C GLY A 101 12.53 -13.90 -8.65
N ALA A 102 11.71 -14.82 -9.12
CA ALA A 102 11.75 -15.40 -10.45
C ALA A 102 10.31 -15.74 -10.86
N ASP A 103 10.08 -15.99 -12.15
CA ASP A 103 8.80 -16.33 -12.79
C ASP A 103 8.08 -17.58 -12.25
N THR A 104 8.44 -18.07 -11.05
CA THR A 104 7.76 -19.16 -10.35
C THR A 104 6.38 -18.78 -9.83
N GLY A 105 6.03 -17.48 -9.82
CA GLY A 105 4.66 -17.01 -9.56
C GLY A 105 4.18 -17.24 -8.12
N ALA A 106 5.10 -17.39 -7.16
CA ALA A 106 4.74 -17.52 -5.75
C ALA A 106 4.66 -16.14 -5.11
N TRP A 107 3.48 -15.80 -4.61
CA TRP A 107 3.17 -14.48 -4.09
C TRP A 107 2.23 -14.62 -2.90
N VAL A 108 2.16 -13.56 -2.10
CA VAL A 108 1.21 -13.45 -1.00
C VAL A 108 0.64 -12.03 -0.95
N ILE A 109 -0.66 -11.93 -0.73
CA ILE A 109 -1.36 -10.71 -0.37
C ILE A 109 -1.81 -10.83 1.08
N ARG A 110 -1.60 -9.78 1.88
CA ARG A 110 -1.98 -9.73 3.29
C ARG A 110 -2.64 -8.41 3.62
N PHE A 111 -3.62 -8.45 4.50
CA PHE A 111 -4.04 -7.27 5.25
C PHE A 111 -3.54 -7.40 6.69
N VAL A 112 -2.68 -6.47 7.09
CA VAL A 112 -1.98 -6.50 8.38
C VAL A 112 -2.34 -5.28 9.19
N ARG A 113 -2.68 -5.50 10.46
CA ARG A 113 -2.72 -4.44 11.47
C ARG A 113 -1.44 -4.46 12.27
N ARG A 114 -0.72 -3.34 12.30
CA ARG A 114 0.31 -3.09 13.31
C ARG A 114 -0.30 -2.32 14.46
N ALA A 115 -0.16 -2.81 15.68
CA ALA A 115 -0.59 -2.11 16.89
C ALA A 115 0.49 -2.21 17.97
N ASN A 116 0.95 -1.08 18.48
CA ASN A 116 2.07 -1.01 19.45
C ASN A 116 3.31 -1.80 18.98
N GLY A 117 3.60 -1.75 17.68
CA GLY A 117 4.74 -2.40 17.05
C GLY A 117 4.52 -3.87 16.66
N VAL A 118 3.42 -4.49 17.09
CA VAL A 118 3.11 -5.89 16.82
C VAL A 118 2.24 -6.04 15.58
N ASP A 119 2.68 -6.86 14.63
CA ASP A 119 1.93 -7.17 13.41
C ASP A 119 0.92 -8.30 13.67
N THR A 120 -0.34 -8.10 13.30
CA THR A 120 -1.41 -9.10 13.28
C THR A 120 -1.93 -9.22 11.85
N VAL A 121 -1.86 -10.41 11.26
CA VAL A 121 -2.46 -10.69 9.95
C VAL A 121 -3.97 -10.85 10.15
N LEU A 122 -4.75 -9.97 9.53
CA LEU A 122 -6.21 -10.01 9.58
C LEU A 122 -6.80 -10.83 8.43
N TRP A 123 -6.10 -10.86 7.30
CA TRP A 123 -6.43 -11.67 6.14
C TRP A 123 -5.18 -11.95 5.31
N GLU A 124 -5.12 -13.12 4.69
CA GLU A 124 -4.03 -13.54 3.83
C GLU A 124 -4.58 -14.45 2.72
N ILE A 125 -4.02 -14.30 1.52
CA ILE A 125 -4.17 -15.24 0.42
C ILE A 125 -2.84 -15.37 -0.30
N GLY A 126 -2.43 -16.60 -0.59
CA GLY A 126 -1.22 -16.89 -1.33
C GLY A 126 -1.48 -17.53 -2.68
N SER A 127 -0.41 -17.64 -3.48
CA SER A 127 -0.42 -18.37 -4.75
C SER A 127 -0.83 -19.84 -4.61
N ALA A 128 -0.66 -20.44 -3.43
CA ALA A 128 -1.08 -21.82 -3.13
C ALA A 128 -2.60 -21.97 -2.99
N ASP A 129 -3.32 -20.87 -2.70
CA ASP A 129 -4.76 -20.84 -2.49
C ASP A 129 -5.53 -20.55 -3.80
N ARG A 130 -4.85 -20.59 -4.96
CA ARG A 130 -5.45 -20.29 -6.26
C ARG A 130 -6.37 -21.40 -6.74
N GLU A 131 -7.60 -21.02 -7.06
CA GLU A 131 -8.47 -21.82 -7.93
C GLU A 131 -8.13 -21.61 -9.42
N ASP A 132 -7.62 -20.44 -9.81
CA ASP A 132 -7.24 -20.11 -11.19
C ASP A 132 -5.73 -19.82 -11.33
N SER A 133 -5.05 -20.62 -12.15
CA SER A 133 -3.63 -20.49 -12.51
C SER A 133 -3.27 -19.27 -13.39
N SER A 134 -4.22 -18.41 -13.76
CA SER A 134 -4.01 -17.27 -14.66
C SER A 134 -3.51 -15.96 -14.02
N ALA A 135 -3.99 -15.57 -12.83
CA ALA A 135 -3.53 -14.45 -11.98
C ALA A 135 -2.05 -14.52 -11.46
N VAL A 136 -1.06 -14.46 -12.35
CA VAL A 136 0.37 -14.42 -11.97
C VAL A 136 0.78 -12.98 -11.71
N PHE A 137 1.45 -12.74 -10.57
CA PHE A 137 2.11 -11.46 -10.31
C PHE A 137 3.50 -11.50 -10.96
N ASP A 138 3.68 -10.67 -11.98
CA ASP A 138 4.89 -10.54 -12.76
C ASP A 138 5.75 -9.41 -12.20
N HIS A 139 7.06 -9.57 -12.32
CA HIS A 139 8.00 -8.50 -12.04
C HIS A 139 7.77 -7.33 -13.00
N TYR A 140 8.10 -6.12 -12.55
CA TYR A 140 8.00 -4.89 -13.35
C TYR A 140 6.58 -4.47 -13.75
N LYS A 141 5.54 -5.19 -13.31
CA LYS A 141 4.15 -4.74 -13.41
C LYS A 141 3.72 -4.04 -12.13
N LEU A 142 2.79 -3.11 -12.29
CA LEU A 142 2.11 -2.45 -11.19
C LEU A 142 0.76 -3.13 -10.93
N TYR A 143 0.40 -3.20 -9.66
CA TYR A 143 -0.83 -3.79 -9.16
C TYR A 143 -1.58 -2.77 -8.32
N ARG A 144 -2.86 -2.60 -8.62
CA ARG A 144 -3.78 -1.75 -7.89
C ARG A 144 -4.08 -2.39 -6.55
N LEU A 145 -3.71 -1.74 -5.46
CA LEU A 145 -4.21 -2.03 -4.11
C LEU A 145 -5.30 -1.03 -3.80
N ALA A 146 -6.51 -1.49 -3.48
CA ALA A 146 -7.60 -0.61 -3.06
C ALA A 146 -8.20 -1.07 -1.73
N ILE A 147 -8.55 -0.08 -0.90
CA ILE A 147 -9.13 -0.26 0.41
C ILE A 147 -10.30 0.70 0.53
N ASP A 148 -11.51 0.17 0.72
CA ASP A 148 -12.71 0.93 1.04
C ASP A 148 -13.11 0.62 2.48
N TYR A 149 -13.21 1.65 3.31
CA TYR A 149 -13.60 1.51 4.71
C TYR A 149 -14.99 2.09 4.95
N SER A 150 -15.80 1.32 5.66
CA SER A 150 -17.11 1.73 6.17
C SER A 150 -17.07 1.85 7.69
N ALA A 151 -17.16 3.07 8.20
CA ALA A 151 -17.24 3.37 9.63
C ALA A 151 -18.51 2.80 10.27
N ALA A 152 -19.62 2.75 9.53
CA ALA A 152 -20.89 2.19 10.01
C ALA A 152 -20.78 0.70 10.38
N THR A 153 -19.89 -0.04 9.71
CA THR A 153 -19.73 -1.49 9.91
C THR A 153 -18.37 -1.88 10.49
N GLY A 154 -17.39 -0.96 10.51
CA GLY A 154 -16.00 -1.26 10.85
C GLY A 154 -15.35 -2.22 9.85
N ALA A 155 -15.82 -2.25 8.60
CA ALA A 155 -15.39 -3.18 7.58
C ALA A 155 -14.46 -2.51 6.54
N PHE A 156 -13.46 -3.26 6.11
CA PHE A 156 -12.56 -2.97 5.01
C PHE A 156 -12.93 -3.88 3.85
N ALA A 157 -13.45 -3.32 2.77
CA ALA A 157 -13.47 -4.00 1.48
C ALA A 157 -12.10 -3.80 0.83
N LEU A 158 -11.43 -4.92 0.53
CA LEU A 158 -10.08 -4.94 0.00
C LEU A 158 -10.13 -5.48 -1.41
N SER A 159 -9.38 -4.87 -2.32
CA SER A 159 -9.18 -5.45 -3.65
C SER A 159 -7.75 -5.28 -4.15
N VAL A 160 -7.31 -6.27 -4.92
CA VAL A 160 -6.01 -6.27 -5.60
C VAL A 160 -6.22 -6.67 -7.05
N GLY A 161 -5.71 -5.87 -7.99
CA GLY A 161 -5.88 -6.11 -9.42
C GLY A 161 -4.73 -5.59 -10.27
N ASP A 162 -4.78 -5.84 -11.57
CA ASP A 162 -3.86 -5.22 -12.53
C ASP A 162 -4.13 -3.70 -12.59
N SER A 163 -3.10 -2.86 -12.44
CA SER A 163 -3.29 -1.40 -12.50
C SER A 163 -3.74 -0.92 -13.88
N ALA A 164 -3.47 -1.67 -14.94
CA ALA A 164 -3.96 -1.38 -16.29
C ALA A 164 -5.43 -1.75 -16.49
N SER A 165 -6.05 -2.48 -15.56
CA SER A 165 -7.46 -2.89 -15.60
C SER A 165 -8.08 -2.93 -14.20
N PRO A 166 -8.13 -1.77 -13.50
CA PRO A 166 -8.49 -1.71 -12.08
C PRO A 166 -9.95 -2.08 -11.81
N GLU A 167 -10.83 -2.00 -12.81
CA GLU A 167 -12.26 -2.34 -12.72
C GLU A 167 -12.54 -3.83 -12.51
N THR A 168 -11.55 -4.71 -12.72
CA THR A 168 -11.70 -6.16 -12.56
C THR A 168 -10.62 -6.67 -11.62
N PRO A 169 -10.86 -6.61 -10.30
CA PRO A 169 -9.88 -7.07 -9.33
C PRO A 169 -9.62 -8.56 -9.49
N LEU A 170 -8.36 -8.95 -9.36
CA LEU A 170 -7.95 -10.36 -9.32
C LEU A 170 -8.39 -11.01 -8.01
N TYR A 171 -8.37 -10.23 -6.93
CA TYR A 171 -8.79 -10.64 -5.60
C TYR A 171 -9.63 -9.56 -4.94
N SER A 172 -10.68 -9.98 -4.26
CA SER A 172 -11.46 -9.10 -3.39
C SER A 172 -11.92 -9.85 -2.15
N THR A 173 -11.99 -9.13 -1.02
CA THR A 173 -12.47 -9.67 0.24
C THR A 173 -13.05 -8.57 1.12
N THR A 174 -13.69 -8.94 2.22
CA THR A 174 -14.11 -8.01 3.26
C THR A 174 -13.60 -8.49 4.61
N VAL A 175 -12.95 -7.60 5.34
CA VAL A 175 -12.38 -7.86 6.66
C VAL A 175 -12.97 -6.85 7.65
N SER A 176 -13.47 -7.29 8.79
CA SER A 176 -13.94 -6.39 9.84
C SER A 176 -12.94 -6.31 10.97
N ASP A 177 -12.62 -5.09 11.42
CA ASP A 177 -11.79 -4.87 12.60
C ASP A 177 -12.22 -3.57 13.31
N SER A 178 -12.68 -3.69 14.55
CA SER A 178 -13.20 -2.57 15.33
C SER A 178 -12.10 -1.69 15.96
N ALA A 179 -10.83 -2.03 15.75
CA ALA A 179 -9.71 -1.26 16.29
C ALA A 179 -9.34 -0.03 15.45
N PHE A 180 -9.92 0.14 14.25
CA PHE A 180 -9.70 1.33 13.44
C PHE A 180 -10.40 2.53 14.06
N SER A 181 -9.68 3.65 14.20
CA SER A 181 -10.22 4.88 14.75
C SER A 181 -9.96 6.08 13.84
N ALA A 182 -8.71 6.37 13.50
CA ALA A 182 -8.32 7.50 12.66
C ALA A 182 -6.87 7.31 12.18
N GLY A 183 -6.48 8.10 11.19
CA GLY A 183 -5.07 8.24 10.83
C GLY A 183 -4.83 8.69 9.40
N SER A 184 -3.54 8.90 9.11
CA SER A 184 -3.06 9.27 7.78
C SER A 184 -3.03 8.06 6.84
N PHE A 185 -2.93 8.38 5.55
CA PHE A 185 -2.72 7.43 4.48
C PHE A 185 -1.27 7.48 4.00
N GLY A 186 -0.82 6.44 3.30
CA GLY A 186 0.51 6.43 2.76
C GLY A 186 0.88 5.14 2.04
N LEU A 187 2.17 4.92 1.95
CA LEU A 187 2.78 3.79 1.27
C LEU A 187 3.97 3.28 2.08
N MET A 188 4.30 2.02 1.85
CA MET A 188 5.38 1.34 2.56
C MET A 188 6.02 0.30 1.64
N SER A 189 7.34 0.17 1.78
CA SER A 189 8.09 -0.97 1.29
C SER A 189 8.83 -1.67 2.42
N LYS A 190 9.01 -2.99 2.31
CA LYS A 190 9.85 -3.79 3.22
C LYS A 190 10.72 -4.75 2.40
N VAL A 191 11.81 -5.18 3.04
CA VAL A 191 12.83 -6.11 2.53
C VAL A 191 13.82 -5.41 1.60
N SER A 192 15.03 -5.97 1.48
CA SER A 192 16.22 -5.37 0.87
C SER A 192 16.14 -5.06 -0.64
N GLY A 193 14.98 -5.17 -1.28
CA GLY A 193 14.77 -4.78 -2.67
C GLY A 193 13.86 -3.55 -2.80
N ALA A 194 13.72 -3.02 -4.00
CA ALA A 194 12.91 -1.83 -4.28
C ALA A 194 11.51 -2.20 -4.75
N SER A 195 10.50 -1.52 -4.19
CA SER A 195 9.15 -1.43 -4.76
C SER A 195 9.03 -0.17 -5.59
N ALA A 196 8.17 -0.17 -6.60
CA ALA A 196 7.66 1.05 -7.21
C ALA A 196 6.24 1.34 -6.76
N PHE A 197 5.88 2.61 -6.83
CA PHE A 197 4.57 3.13 -6.50
C PHE A 197 4.10 4.15 -7.53
N ASP A 198 2.80 4.14 -7.81
CA ASP A 198 2.12 5.07 -8.69
C ASP A 198 0.63 5.21 -8.30
N GLY A 199 -0.12 6.10 -8.96
CA GLY A 199 -1.58 6.08 -8.98
C GLY A 199 -2.24 6.29 -7.62
N PHE A 200 -1.57 6.99 -6.70
CA PHE A 200 -2.07 7.19 -5.34
C PHE A 200 -3.34 8.05 -5.37
N ALA A 201 -4.39 7.58 -4.72
CA ALA A 201 -5.67 8.28 -4.65
C ALA A 201 -6.37 8.03 -3.31
N ILE A 202 -7.04 9.06 -2.79
CA ILE A 202 -7.87 8.99 -1.58
C ILE A 202 -9.17 9.71 -1.84
N GLN A 203 -10.27 9.17 -1.31
CA GLN A 203 -11.53 9.89 -1.15
C GLN A 203 -12.03 9.72 0.28
N ILE A 204 -12.36 10.82 0.95
CA ILE A 204 -13.01 10.80 2.26
C ILE A 204 -14.43 11.31 2.08
N ASN A 205 -15.40 10.45 2.43
CA ASN A 205 -16.83 10.69 2.22
C ASN A 205 -17.45 11.41 3.41
N GLU A 206 -18.60 12.07 3.14
CA GLU A 206 -19.42 12.75 4.15
C GLU A 206 -20.01 11.81 5.21
#